data_AF-A0A9P5GS54-F1
#
_entry.id   AF-A0A9P5GS54-F1
#
_cell.length_a   1.000
_cell.length_b   1.000
_cell.length_c   1.000
_cell.angle_alpha   90.00
_cell.angle_beta   90.00
_cell.angle_gamma   90.00
#
_symmetry.space_group_name_H-M   'P 1'
#
loop_
_entity.id
_entity.type
_entity.pdbx_description
1 polymer ?
#
loop_
_entity_poly.entity_id
_entity_poly.type
_entity_poly.pdbx_seq_one_letter_code
_entity_poly.pdbx_strand_id
1 'polypeptide(L)'
;MAGLALGYNTSIFGISQPADLNSDGMSSWEQKLTSLYHTRFYPLAYMGFMATVLAVNVPQAVITIIYAVYNNTLTRMLLAAEYNDFGVERKPLRVSFPTGEQRSTYYLSIPYRYSVPFVVLSTLAHWLASEALSFVQIIPRDVQGNLDRSRALHGVGASSVGLRIMVIPWLIVVVVVLILMFRKFKSAAMPIAMNCSAAISAACHPPPDDIDAAEKPVMWGQADMEIASLRTFLGSGVADIETRCSHTTFTSKDVVEPSPQFLYY
;
A
#
# COMPACT_ATOMS: atom_id res chain seq x y z
N MET A 1 39.84 16.92 -50.17
CA MET A 1 40.88 16.55 -49.19
C MET A 1 40.84 17.55 -48.04
N ALA A 2 40.26 17.13 -46.91
CA ALA A 2 40.32 17.69 -45.55
C ALA A 2 39.38 16.77 -44.76
N GLY A 3 39.84 15.70 -44.10
CA GLY A 3 40.66 15.75 -42.89
C GLY A 3 39.76 15.42 -41.69
N LEU A 4 39.19 14.22 -41.65
CA LEU A 4 38.43 13.67 -40.51
C LEU A 4 39.40 13.49 -39.33
N ALA A 5 39.44 14.45 -38.42
CA ALA A 5 40.13 14.30 -37.14
C ALA A 5 39.19 13.61 -36.14
N LEU A 6 39.31 12.30 -36.04
CA LEU A 6 38.82 11.52 -34.91
C LEU A 6 39.68 11.86 -33.68
N GLY A 7 39.21 12.81 -32.88
CA GLY A 7 39.76 13.09 -31.55
C GLY A 7 39.41 11.94 -30.60
N TYR A 8 40.35 11.02 -30.41
CA TYR A 8 40.30 10.03 -29.33
C TYR A 8 40.43 10.76 -28.00
N ASN A 9 39.32 10.91 -27.28
CA ASN A 9 39.32 11.31 -25.87
C ASN A 9 38.83 10.13 -25.03
N THR A 10 39.78 9.26 -24.67
CA THR A 10 39.56 8.15 -23.74
C THR A 10 39.55 8.66 -22.31
N SER A 11 38.39 9.05 -21.80
CA SER A 11 38.15 9.13 -20.35
C SER A 11 37.68 7.77 -19.84
N ILE A 12 38.43 7.18 -18.91
CA ILE A 12 38.25 5.83 -18.34
C ILE A 12 36.93 5.68 -17.53
N PHE A 13 36.17 6.76 -17.34
CA PHE A 13 34.75 6.76 -16.97
C PHE A 13 34.00 7.69 -17.93
N GLY A 14 33.65 7.17 -19.12
CA GLY A 14 33.11 7.95 -20.22
C GLY A 14 31.66 8.43 -20.00
N ILE A 15 31.50 9.53 -19.25
CA ILE A 15 30.43 10.48 -19.56
C ILE A 15 31.03 11.41 -20.61
N SER A 16 30.75 11.16 -21.89
CA SER A 16 30.99 12.17 -22.92
C SER A 16 30.26 13.44 -22.50
N GLN A 17 30.96 14.57 -22.42
CA GLN A 17 30.28 15.86 -22.43
C GLN A 17 29.41 15.89 -23.69
N PRO A 18 28.11 16.22 -23.59
CA PRO A 18 27.32 16.43 -24.78
C PRO A 18 28.02 17.52 -25.58
N ALA A 19 28.41 17.21 -26.81
CA ALA A 19 28.78 18.26 -27.75
C ALA A 19 27.52 19.11 -27.93
N ASP A 20 27.55 20.34 -27.42
CA ASP A 20 26.49 21.34 -27.61
C ASP A 20 26.48 21.75 -29.10
N LEU A 21 25.98 20.84 -29.94
CA LEU A 21 25.62 21.17 -31.30
C LEU A 21 24.38 22.06 -31.20
N ASN A 22 24.55 23.35 -31.53
CA ASN A 22 23.50 24.36 -31.73
C ASN A 22 23.03 25.20 -30.51
N SER A 23 23.93 25.76 -29.71
CA SER A 23 23.57 26.81 -28.72
C SER A 23 23.71 28.25 -29.24
N ASP A 24 24.36 28.45 -30.39
CA ASP A 24 24.57 29.75 -31.01
C ASP A 24 23.23 30.31 -31.55
N GLY A 25 22.67 31.29 -30.83
CA GLY A 25 21.44 32.00 -31.20
C GLY A 25 20.23 31.77 -30.28
N MET A 26 20.31 30.84 -29.31
CA MET A 26 19.25 30.66 -28.32
C MET A 26 19.32 31.71 -27.21
N SER A 27 18.16 32.24 -26.81
CA SER A 27 18.06 33.10 -25.62
C SER A 27 18.38 32.31 -24.34
N SER A 28 18.78 33.00 -23.27
CA SER A 28 19.14 32.38 -21.98
C SER A 28 18.01 31.49 -21.40
N TRP A 29 16.76 31.87 -21.62
CA TRP A 29 15.60 31.09 -21.19
C TRP A 29 15.40 29.81 -22.01
N GLU A 30 15.61 29.86 -23.33
CA GLU A 30 15.55 28.68 -24.19
C GLU A 30 16.66 27.69 -23.84
N GLN A 31 17.89 28.15 -23.64
CA GLN A 31 19.00 27.29 -23.19
C GLN A 31 18.68 26.60 -21.85
N LYS A 32 18.09 27.34 -20.90
CA LYS A 32 17.61 26.75 -19.64
C LYS A 32 16.54 25.70 -19.89
N LEU A 33 15.53 25.98 -20.71
CA LEU A 33 14.47 25.01 -21.03
C LEU A 33 15.05 23.78 -21.73
N THR A 34 15.89 23.91 -22.74
CA THR A 34 16.52 22.77 -23.44
C THR A 34 17.39 21.93 -22.50
N SER A 35 18.09 22.56 -21.55
CA SER A 35 18.82 21.85 -20.49
C SER A 35 17.88 21.07 -19.54
N LEU A 36 16.65 21.55 -19.33
CA LEU A 36 15.64 20.88 -18.52
C LEU A 36 14.95 19.74 -19.28
N TYR A 37 14.74 19.89 -20.59
CA TYR A 37 14.02 18.97 -21.47
C TYR A 37 14.97 18.21 -22.41
N HIS A 38 15.84 17.36 -21.84
CA HIS A 38 16.68 16.47 -22.64
C HIS A 38 16.51 15.00 -22.23
N THR A 39 16.54 14.11 -23.22
CA THR A 39 16.55 12.66 -23.04
C THR A 39 17.96 12.14 -23.33
N ARG A 40 18.59 11.49 -22.36
CA ARG A 40 19.92 10.87 -22.54
C ARG A 40 19.76 9.40 -22.87
N PHE A 41 20.48 8.95 -23.89
CA PHE A 41 20.60 7.53 -24.19
C PHE A 41 21.83 6.95 -23.50
N TYR A 42 21.63 5.91 -22.70
CA TYR A 42 22.69 5.15 -22.03
C TYR A 42 22.80 3.78 -22.69
N PRO A 43 23.80 3.56 -23.57
CA PRO A 43 23.99 2.26 -24.22
C PRO A 43 24.39 1.20 -23.18
N LEU A 44 23.73 0.05 -23.22
CA LEU A 44 23.99 -1.10 -22.34
C LEU A 44 24.53 -2.26 -23.15
N ALA A 45 25.73 -2.09 -23.72
CA ALA A 45 26.34 -3.06 -24.64
C ALA A 45 26.57 -4.46 -24.02
N TYR A 46 26.71 -4.55 -22.69
CA TYR A 46 26.96 -5.80 -21.98
C TYR A 46 25.69 -6.53 -21.54
N MET A 47 24.52 -5.90 -21.63
CA MET A 47 23.25 -6.50 -21.22
C MET A 47 22.49 -7.01 -22.44
N GLY A 48 21.99 -8.25 -22.36
CA GLY A 48 21.10 -8.79 -23.38
C GLY A 48 19.81 -7.98 -23.49
N PHE A 49 19.13 -8.10 -24.63
CA PHE A 49 17.85 -7.42 -24.90
C PHE A 49 16.84 -7.60 -23.75
N MET A 50 16.56 -8.84 -23.36
CA MET A 50 15.59 -9.13 -22.29
C MET A 50 16.02 -8.55 -20.94
N ALA A 51 17.32 -8.62 -20.61
CA ALA A 51 17.83 -8.05 -19.37
C ALA A 51 17.67 -6.52 -19.34
N THR A 52 17.88 -5.86 -20.47
CA THR A 52 17.69 -4.41 -20.61
C THR A 52 16.23 -4.02 -20.46
N VAL A 53 15.32 -4.75 -21.11
CA VAL A 53 13.86 -4.51 -20.99
C VAL A 53 13.40 -4.70 -19.55
N LEU A 54 13.85 -5.76 -18.87
CA LEU A 54 13.53 -5.99 -17.46
C LEU A 54 14.09 -4.87 -16.57
N ALA A 55 15.35 -4.45 -16.79
CA ALA A 55 16.01 -3.41 -16.00
C ALA A 55 15.27 -2.06 -16.09
N VAL A 56 14.84 -1.66 -17.30
CA VAL A 56 14.05 -0.42 -17.50
C VAL A 56 12.72 -0.47 -16.76
N ASN A 57 12.13 -1.67 -16.58
CA ASN A 57 10.84 -1.85 -15.92
C ASN A 57 10.92 -2.13 -14.41
N VAL A 58 12.13 -2.18 -13.83
CA VAL A 58 12.31 -2.36 -12.38
C VAL A 58 11.54 -1.30 -11.56
N PRO A 59 11.58 0.00 -11.91
CA PRO A 59 10.81 1.01 -11.19
C PRO A 59 9.31 0.72 -11.17
N GLN A 60 8.74 0.29 -12.29
CA GLN A 60 7.34 -0.12 -12.40
C GLN A 60 7.05 -1.31 -11.48
N ALA A 61 7.93 -2.31 -11.43
CA ALA A 61 7.77 -3.44 -10.51
C ALA A 61 7.80 -2.99 -9.03
N VAL A 62 8.71 -2.07 -8.69
CA VAL A 62 8.80 -1.48 -7.34
C VAL A 62 7.53 -0.70 -6.98
N ILE A 63 6.96 0.08 -7.91
CA ILE A 63 5.69 0.79 -7.70
C ILE A 63 4.58 -0.20 -7.38
N THR A 64 4.46 -1.30 -8.12
CA THR A 64 3.45 -2.35 -7.86
C THR A 64 3.62 -3.00 -6.49
N ILE A 65 4.85 -3.30 -6.08
CA ILE A 65 5.14 -3.89 -4.76
C ILE A 65 4.71 -2.92 -3.65
N ILE A 66 5.07 -1.65 -3.77
CA ILE A 66 4.71 -0.66 -2.76
C ILE A 66 3.19 -0.43 -2.75
N TYR A 67 2.53 -0.46 -3.91
CA TYR A 67 1.08 -0.45 -3.98
C TYR A 67 0.46 -1.60 -3.19
N ALA A 68 0.95 -2.84 -3.38
CA ALA A 68 0.46 -4.01 -2.67
C ALA A 68 0.69 -3.92 -1.15
N VAL A 69 1.88 -3.50 -0.72
CA VAL A 69 2.22 -3.31 0.71
C VAL A 69 1.32 -2.26 1.35
N TYR A 70 1.15 -1.11 0.70
CA TYR A 70 0.29 -0.04 1.20
C TYR A 70 -1.17 -0.48 1.29
N ASN A 71 -1.69 -1.14 0.26
CA ASN A 71 -3.06 -1.65 0.26
C ASN A 71 -3.30 -2.66 1.41
N ASN A 72 -2.35 -3.57 1.64
CA ASN A 72 -2.40 -4.51 2.76
C ASN A 72 -2.35 -3.78 4.12
N THR A 73 -1.45 -2.81 4.29
CA THR A 73 -1.33 -2.02 5.53
C THR A 73 -2.58 -1.21 5.82
N LEU A 74 -3.13 -0.50 4.83
CA LEU A 74 -4.38 0.24 4.97
C LEU A 74 -5.55 -0.67 5.33
N THR A 75 -5.67 -1.82 4.68
CA THR A 75 -6.72 -2.80 4.98
C THR A 75 -6.66 -3.20 6.45
N ARG A 76 -5.45 -3.51 6.96
CA ARG A 76 -5.25 -3.88 8.37
C ARG A 76 -5.56 -2.73 9.33
N MET A 77 -5.11 -1.51 9.03
CA MET A 77 -5.39 -0.32 9.84
C MET A 77 -6.90 -0.04 9.92
N LEU A 78 -7.61 -0.15 8.81
CA LEU A 78 -9.04 0.08 8.75
C LEU A 78 -9.84 -1.04 9.43
N LEU A 79 -9.40 -2.29 9.28
CA LEU A 79 -10.00 -3.41 10.00
C LEU A 79 -9.82 -3.23 11.51
N ALA A 80 -8.63 -2.85 11.97
CA ALA A 80 -8.37 -2.57 13.38
C ALA A 80 -9.21 -1.38 13.89
N ALA A 81 -9.36 -0.32 13.08
CA ALA A 81 -10.19 0.83 13.44
C ALA A 81 -11.69 0.48 13.48
N GLU A 82 -12.18 -0.33 12.54
CA GLU A 82 -13.56 -0.82 12.52
C GLU A 82 -13.83 -1.76 13.71
N TYR A 83 -12.90 -2.66 14.01
CA TYR A 83 -12.95 -3.52 15.19
C TYR A 83 -13.01 -2.69 16.48
N ASN A 84 -12.10 -1.73 16.63
CA ASN A 84 -12.01 -0.86 17.80
C ASN A 84 -13.23 0.07 17.99
N ASP A 85 -13.94 0.40 16.91
CA ASP A 85 -15.16 1.21 17.00
C ASP A 85 -16.28 0.48 17.75
N PHE A 86 -16.33 -0.85 17.69
CA PHE A 86 -17.31 -1.63 18.46
C PHE A 86 -17.11 -1.54 19.98
N GLY A 87 -15.96 -1.06 20.45
CA GLY A 87 -15.73 -0.81 21.89
C GLY A 87 -16.31 0.52 22.40
N VAL A 88 -16.87 1.36 21.52
CA VAL A 88 -17.44 2.68 21.89
C VAL A 88 -18.89 2.81 21.47
N GLU A 89 -19.27 2.24 20.32
CA GLU A 89 -20.59 2.39 19.73
C GLU A 89 -21.17 1.06 19.27
N ARG A 90 -22.48 0.89 19.44
CA ARG A 90 -23.24 -0.23 18.87
C ARG A 90 -23.31 -0.12 17.36
N LYS A 91 -22.88 -1.17 16.67
CA LYS A 91 -22.81 -1.20 15.20
C LYS A 91 -23.28 -2.53 14.64
N PRO A 92 -23.98 -2.54 13.50
CA PRO A 92 -24.30 -3.78 12.79
C PRO A 92 -23.05 -4.37 12.12
N LEU A 93 -23.00 -5.69 12.03
CA LEU A 93 -21.91 -6.41 11.37
C LEU A 93 -21.92 -6.20 9.86
N ARG A 94 -20.72 -6.18 9.26
CA ARG A 94 -20.53 -6.05 7.82
C ARG A 94 -20.22 -7.42 7.21
N VAL A 95 -21.09 -7.92 6.35
CA VAL A 95 -21.00 -9.26 5.75
C VAL A 95 -21.16 -9.21 4.23
N SER A 96 -20.80 -10.28 3.52
CA SER A 96 -20.97 -10.35 2.06
C SER A 96 -22.43 -10.51 1.64
N PHE A 97 -23.21 -11.25 2.42
CA PHE A 97 -24.63 -11.53 2.16
C PHE A 97 -25.42 -11.12 3.41
N PRO A 98 -25.94 -9.88 3.48
CA PRO A 98 -26.56 -9.36 4.69
C PRO A 98 -27.96 -9.96 4.92
N THR A 99 -28.26 -10.23 6.18
CA THR A 99 -29.60 -10.57 6.68
C THR A 99 -29.96 -9.61 7.82
N GLY A 100 -31.22 -9.20 7.93
CA GLY A 100 -31.69 -8.32 9.02
C GLY A 100 -31.08 -6.91 8.96
N GLU A 101 -30.45 -6.47 10.05
CA GLU A 101 -29.85 -5.13 10.18
C GLU A 101 -28.36 -5.07 9.76
N GLN A 102 -27.81 -6.18 9.27
CA GLN A 102 -26.42 -6.26 8.82
C GLN A 102 -26.17 -5.38 7.58
N ARG A 103 -24.92 -4.96 7.41
CA ARG A 103 -24.48 -4.16 6.25
C ARG A 103 -23.73 -5.01 5.25
N SER A 104 -23.93 -4.77 3.97
CA SER A 104 -23.10 -5.40 2.94
C SER A 104 -21.67 -4.86 2.98
N THR A 105 -20.69 -5.72 2.68
CA THR A 105 -19.31 -5.28 2.50
C THR A 105 -19.11 -4.49 1.20
N TYR A 106 -18.01 -3.75 1.12
CA TYR A 106 -17.61 -3.09 -0.13
C TYR A 106 -17.08 -4.14 -1.12
N TYR A 107 -17.29 -3.93 -2.42
CA TYR A 107 -16.73 -4.81 -3.45
C TYR A 107 -15.19 -4.83 -3.43
N LEU A 108 -14.56 -3.70 -3.08
CA LEU A 108 -13.14 -3.65 -2.70
C LEU A 108 -13.01 -3.69 -1.17
N SER A 109 -12.03 -4.41 -0.64
CA SER A 109 -11.81 -4.58 0.81
C SER A 109 -11.69 -3.27 1.61
N ILE A 110 -11.45 -2.14 0.94
CA ILE A 110 -11.21 -0.80 1.52
C ILE A 110 -12.25 0.21 1.00
N PRO A 111 -12.75 1.14 1.83
CA PRO A 111 -13.56 2.27 1.37
C PRO A 111 -12.90 3.07 0.24
N TYR A 112 -13.66 3.39 -0.80
CA TYR A 112 -13.17 4.09 -2.00
C TYR A 112 -12.43 5.40 -1.71
N ARG A 113 -12.79 6.12 -0.64
CA ARG A 113 -12.10 7.36 -0.21
C ARG A 113 -10.60 7.20 0.06
N TYR A 114 -10.14 6.00 0.40
CA TYR A 114 -8.72 5.71 0.62
C TYR A 114 -8.09 4.98 -0.57
N SER A 115 -8.84 4.06 -1.18
CA SER A 115 -8.34 3.24 -2.29
C SER A 115 -8.20 4.05 -3.58
N VAL A 116 -9.19 4.85 -3.96
CA VAL A 116 -9.21 5.57 -5.24
C VAL A 116 -8.06 6.58 -5.37
N PRO A 117 -7.78 7.47 -4.39
CA PRO A 117 -6.67 8.40 -4.52
C PRO A 117 -5.32 7.69 -4.69
N PHE A 118 -5.15 6.56 -4.00
CA PHE A 118 -3.91 5.80 -4.07
C PHE A 118 -3.76 5.02 -5.39
N VAL A 119 -4.86 4.47 -5.93
CA VAL A 119 -4.87 3.88 -7.27
C VAL A 119 -4.49 4.94 -8.31
N VAL A 120 -5.10 6.12 -8.27
CA VAL A 120 -4.77 7.23 -9.18
C VAL A 120 -3.29 7.59 -9.07
N LEU A 121 -2.78 7.75 -7.84
CA LEU A 121 -1.38 8.10 -7.61
C LEU A 121 -0.41 7.02 -8.12
N SER A 122 -0.76 5.75 -7.94
CA SER A 122 0.00 4.61 -8.46
C SER A 122 0.00 4.59 -9.99
N THR A 123 -1.17 4.78 -10.62
CA THR A 123 -1.27 4.87 -12.09
C THR A 123 -0.43 6.02 -12.64
N LEU A 124 -0.48 7.19 -12.00
CA LEU A 124 0.36 8.33 -12.38
C LEU A 124 1.84 8.03 -12.19
N ALA A 125 2.24 7.38 -11.08
CA ALA A 125 3.63 7.00 -10.85
C ALA A 125 4.12 6.00 -11.91
N HIS A 126 3.30 5.01 -12.30
CA HIS A 126 3.62 4.07 -13.37
C HIS A 126 3.79 4.77 -14.72
N TRP A 127 2.88 5.69 -15.04
CA TRP A 127 2.97 6.46 -16.28
C TRP A 127 4.24 7.33 -16.31
N LEU A 128 4.51 8.06 -15.22
CA LEU A 128 5.71 8.88 -15.08
C LEU A 128 7.00 8.05 -15.11
N ALA A 129 6.99 6.83 -14.57
CA ALA A 129 8.15 5.93 -14.65
C ALA A 129 8.46 5.53 -16.10
N SER A 130 7.44 5.30 -16.92
CA SER A 130 7.61 5.00 -18.35
C SER A 130 8.10 6.21 -19.16
N GLU A 131 7.69 7.42 -18.78
CA GLU A 131 8.23 8.67 -19.37
C GLU A 131 9.66 8.98 -18.88
N ALA A 132 9.97 8.61 -17.63
CA ALA A 132 11.29 8.81 -17.04
C ALA A 132 12.33 7.86 -17.62
N LEU A 133 11.97 6.58 -17.80
CA LEU A 133 12.85 5.53 -18.27
C LEU A 133 12.15 4.72 -19.36
N SER A 134 12.73 4.72 -20.54
CA SER A 134 12.21 4.01 -21.70
C SER A 134 13.28 3.11 -22.32
N PHE A 135 12.84 2.00 -22.89
CA PHE A 135 13.73 1.13 -23.64
C PHE A 135 13.98 1.74 -25.02
N VAL A 136 15.25 1.88 -25.39
CA VAL A 136 15.63 2.45 -26.69
C VAL A 136 16.53 1.47 -27.43
N GLN A 137 16.18 1.19 -28.68
CA GLN A 137 16.99 0.43 -29.62
C GLN A 137 17.28 1.28 -30.86
N ILE A 138 18.56 1.39 -31.20
CA ILE A 138 19.04 2.09 -32.39
C ILE A 138 19.59 1.05 -33.35
N ILE A 139 18.96 0.92 -34.52
CA ILE A 139 19.41 0.01 -35.59
C ILE A 139 20.03 0.87 -36.70
N PRO A 140 21.35 0.83 -36.91
CA PRO A 140 21.98 1.59 -37.97
C PRO A 140 21.57 1.07 -39.35
N ARG A 141 21.64 1.93 -40.37
CA ARG A 141 21.49 1.56 -41.78
C ARG A 141 22.86 1.51 -42.45
N ASP A 142 23.05 0.52 -43.31
CA ASP A 142 24.23 0.36 -44.15
C ASP A 142 24.23 1.38 -45.31
N VAL A 143 25.34 1.48 -46.05
CA VAL A 143 25.50 2.39 -47.21
C VAL A 143 24.49 2.11 -48.34
N GLN A 144 23.95 0.89 -48.42
CA GLN A 144 22.86 0.52 -49.33
C GLN A 144 21.46 0.81 -48.74
N GLY A 145 21.36 1.40 -47.54
CA GLY A 145 20.10 1.75 -46.87
C GLY A 145 19.42 0.61 -46.10
N ASN A 146 19.99 -0.60 -46.15
CA ASN A 146 19.49 -1.78 -45.44
C ASN A 146 19.72 -1.67 -43.93
N LEU A 147 18.80 -2.20 -43.12
CA LEU A 147 18.94 -2.22 -41.65
C LEU A 147 19.98 -3.25 -41.23
N ASP A 148 21.02 -2.81 -40.51
CA ASP A 148 22.04 -3.68 -39.97
C ASP A 148 21.77 -4.00 -38.50
N ARG A 149 21.10 -5.13 -38.26
CA ARG A 149 20.79 -5.61 -36.90
C ARG A 149 22.02 -6.11 -36.15
N SER A 150 23.10 -6.48 -36.83
CA SER A 150 24.32 -6.97 -36.17
C SER A 150 25.01 -5.87 -35.36
N ARG A 151 24.80 -4.61 -35.77
CA ARG A 151 25.31 -3.39 -35.11
C ARG A 151 24.25 -2.67 -34.30
N ALA A 152 23.14 -3.34 -33.95
CA ALA A 152 22.08 -2.73 -33.15
C ALA A 152 22.59 -2.38 -31.74
N LEU A 153 22.33 -1.15 -31.33
CA LEU A 153 22.61 -0.65 -29.99
C LEU A 153 21.33 -0.67 -29.17
N HIS A 154 21.40 -1.23 -27.98
CA HIS A 154 20.30 -1.27 -27.02
C HIS A 154 20.71 -0.55 -25.75
N GLY A 155 19.75 0.10 -25.10
CA GLY A 155 20.03 0.84 -23.89
C GLY A 155 18.78 1.45 -23.26
N VAL A 156 19.03 2.34 -22.31
CA VAL A 156 17.99 3.07 -21.59
C VAL A 156 17.95 4.51 -22.07
N GLY A 157 16.77 4.98 -22.47
CA GLY A 157 16.46 6.40 -22.58
C GLY A 157 16.03 6.93 -21.23
N ALA A 158 16.72 7.95 -20.71
CA ALA A 158 16.34 8.61 -19.47
C ALA A 158 15.92 10.07 -19.73
N SER A 159 14.68 10.41 -19.39
CA SER A 159 14.15 11.77 -19.47
C SER A 159 14.50 12.55 -18.19
N SER A 160 15.19 13.66 -18.35
CA SER A 160 15.58 14.53 -17.23
C SER A 160 14.39 15.22 -16.54
N VAL A 161 13.26 15.40 -17.23
CA VAL A 161 12.00 15.88 -16.63
C VAL A 161 11.24 14.75 -15.96
N GLY A 162 11.11 13.61 -16.64
CA GLY A 162 10.42 12.44 -16.09
C GLY A 162 11.01 12.02 -14.75
N LEU A 163 12.35 11.94 -14.65
CA LEU A 163 13.04 11.62 -13.40
C LEU A 163 12.76 12.60 -12.25
N ARG A 164 12.63 13.91 -12.54
CA ARG A 164 12.33 14.92 -11.51
C ARG A 164 10.89 14.83 -11.02
N ILE A 165 9.94 14.69 -11.95
CA ILE A 165 8.51 14.66 -11.63
C ILE A 165 8.12 13.30 -11.00
N MET A 166 8.80 12.21 -11.37
CA MET A 166 8.54 10.87 -10.81
C MET A 166 8.73 10.80 -9.28
N VAL A 167 9.54 11.67 -8.68
CA VAL A 167 9.74 11.72 -7.21
C VAL A 167 8.50 12.23 -6.47
N ILE A 168 7.67 13.05 -7.11
CA ILE A 168 6.55 13.73 -6.44
C ILE A 168 5.50 12.74 -5.89
N PRO A 169 5.00 11.76 -6.67
CA PRO A 169 4.08 10.75 -6.14
C PRO A 169 4.60 10.03 -4.90
N TRP A 170 5.89 9.68 -4.87
CA TRP A 170 6.51 8.99 -3.74
C TRP A 170 6.50 9.82 -2.46
N LEU A 171 6.81 11.11 -2.55
CA LEU A 171 6.74 12.02 -1.41
C LEU A 171 5.31 12.11 -0.85
N ILE A 172 4.31 12.17 -1.73
CA ILE A 172 2.90 12.20 -1.33
C ILE A 172 2.53 10.91 -0.58
N VAL A 173 2.94 9.74 -1.09
CA VAL A 173 2.68 8.45 -0.41
C VAL A 173 3.28 8.44 0.99
N VAL A 174 4.55 8.87 1.14
CA VAL A 174 5.22 8.90 2.45
C VAL A 174 4.48 9.80 3.44
N VAL A 175 4.11 11.01 3.01
CA VAL A 175 3.36 11.95 3.87
C VAL A 175 2.01 11.38 4.30
N VAL A 176 1.27 10.76 3.38
CA VAL A 176 -0.04 10.15 3.70
C VAL A 176 0.13 8.99 4.69
N VAL A 177 1.12 8.12 4.51
CA VAL A 177 1.40 7.02 5.44
C VAL A 177 1.70 7.57 6.83
N LEU A 178 2.56 8.59 6.94
CA LEU A 178 2.90 9.21 8.23
C LEU A 178 1.67 9.77 8.93
N ILE A 179 0.82 10.52 8.21
CA ILE A 179 -0.43 11.06 8.78
C ILE A 179 -1.33 9.94 9.32
N LEU A 180 -1.46 8.84 8.58
CA LEU A 180 -2.28 7.71 9.00
C LEU A 180 -1.68 6.95 10.19
N MET A 181 -0.35 6.85 10.28
CA MET A 181 0.35 6.20 11.40
C MET A 181 0.14 6.92 12.74
N PHE A 182 0.03 8.25 12.74
CA PHE A 182 -0.17 9.02 13.97
C PHE A 182 -1.63 9.08 14.44
N ARG A 183 -2.55 8.48 13.69
CA ARG A 183 -3.98 8.49 14.03
C ARG A 183 -4.27 7.50 15.16
N LYS A 184 -4.78 8.02 16.28
CA LYS A 184 -5.15 7.20 17.45
C LYS A 184 -6.46 6.45 17.25
N PHE A 185 -6.57 5.29 17.89
CA PHE A 185 -7.82 4.53 18.02
C PHE A 185 -8.77 5.21 19.03
N LYS A 186 -10.08 4.97 18.90
CA LYS A 186 -11.13 5.62 19.72
C LYS A 186 -11.24 5.01 21.13
N SER A 187 -11.51 3.71 21.21
CA SER A 187 -11.45 2.94 22.46
C SER A 187 -10.00 2.68 22.87
N ALA A 188 -9.72 2.82 24.17
CA ALA A 188 -8.46 2.37 24.78
C ALA A 188 -8.59 1.00 25.48
N ALA A 189 -9.83 0.59 25.80
CA ALA A 189 -10.14 -0.64 26.53
C ALA A 189 -10.19 -1.88 25.63
N MET A 190 -10.55 -1.71 24.35
CA MET A 190 -10.69 -2.83 23.43
C MET A 190 -9.31 -3.37 22.98
N PRO A 191 -9.04 -4.68 23.14
CA PRO A 191 -7.79 -5.26 22.68
C PRO A 191 -7.73 -5.25 21.15
N ILE A 192 -6.57 -4.93 20.60
CA ILE A 192 -6.39 -4.87 19.14
C ILE A 192 -6.26 -6.29 18.59
N ALA A 193 -7.38 -6.93 18.24
CA ALA A 193 -7.39 -8.27 17.63
C ALA A 193 -6.85 -8.29 16.17
N MET A 194 -6.69 -7.11 15.55
CA MET A 194 -6.29 -6.90 14.14
C MET A 194 -6.96 -7.89 13.18
N ASN A 195 -6.19 -8.84 12.64
CA ASN A 195 -6.60 -9.85 11.66
C ASN A 195 -6.48 -11.27 12.22
N CYS A 196 -6.37 -11.45 13.54
CA CYS A 196 -6.30 -12.75 14.17
C CYS A 196 -7.71 -13.33 14.29
N SER A 197 -8.05 -14.30 13.43
CA SER A 197 -9.35 -14.97 13.46
C SER A 197 -9.63 -15.65 14.80
N ALA A 198 -8.59 -16.21 15.45
CA ALA A 198 -8.73 -16.80 16.78
C ALA A 198 -9.13 -15.76 17.85
N ALA A 199 -8.51 -14.57 17.84
CA ALA A 199 -8.85 -13.51 18.77
C ALA A 199 -10.26 -12.94 18.51
N ILE A 200 -10.64 -12.79 17.24
CA ILE A 200 -12.00 -12.37 16.88
C ILE A 200 -13.02 -13.43 17.30
N SER A 201 -12.73 -14.72 17.07
CA SER A 201 -13.59 -15.82 17.46
C SER A 201 -13.80 -15.90 18.97
N ALA A 202 -12.74 -15.69 19.77
CA ALA A 202 -12.85 -15.66 21.23
C ALA A 202 -13.82 -14.57 21.71
N ALA A 203 -13.83 -13.40 21.04
CA ALA A 203 -14.78 -12.34 21.34
C ALA A 203 -16.21 -12.60 20.82
N CYS A 204 -16.44 -13.63 20.00
CA CYS A 204 -17.72 -13.94 19.36
C CYS A 204 -18.51 -15.05 20.09
N HIS A 205 -18.59 -14.97 21.41
CA HIS A 205 -19.35 -15.90 22.24
C HIS A 205 -20.37 -15.14 23.09
N PRO A 206 -21.50 -14.71 22.50
CA PRO A 206 -22.52 -13.94 23.22
C PRO A 206 -23.18 -14.77 24.32
N PRO A 207 -23.83 -14.14 25.32
CA PRO A 207 -24.59 -14.83 26.34
C PRO A 207 -25.69 -15.72 25.73
N PRO A 208 -26.06 -16.86 26.36
CA PRO A 208 -27.05 -17.79 25.83
C PRO A 208 -28.44 -17.16 25.60
N ASP A 209 -28.75 -16.08 26.33
CA ASP A 209 -29.99 -15.33 26.21
C ASP A 209 -30.01 -14.30 25.06
N ASP A 210 -28.91 -14.11 24.33
CA ASP A 210 -28.78 -13.18 23.20
C ASP A 210 -28.89 -13.93 21.86
N ILE A 211 -30.13 -14.35 21.57
CA ILE A 211 -30.47 -15.07 20.34
C ILE A 211 -30.43 -14.08 19.16
N ASP A 212 -29.80 -14.50 18.05
CA ASP A 212 -29.57 -13.72 16.83
C ASP A 212 -28.70 -12.46 17.00
N ALA A 213 -27.77 -12.48 17.96
CA ALA A 213 -26.79 -11.40 18.14
C ALA A 213 -26.05 -11.02 16.84
N ALA A 214 -25.83 -12.00 15.95
CA ALA A 214 -25.17 -11.77 14.66
C ALA A 214 -25.97 -10.87 13.70
N GLU A 215 -27.30 -10.85 13.78
CA GLU A 215 -28.17 -10.06 12.87
C GLU A 215 -28.47 -8.66 13.41
N LYS A 216 -28.18 -8.42 14.69
CA LYS A 216 -28.44 -7.17 15.42
C LYS A 216 -27.17 -6.31 15.53
N PRO A 217 -27.30 -5.02 15.86
CA PRO A 217 -26.18 -4.17 16.21
C PRO A 217 -25.52 -4.66 17.50
N VAL A 218 -24.22 -4.94 17.45
CA VAL A 218 -23.44 -5.43 18.58
C VAL A 218 -22.47 -4.38 19.09
N MET A 219 -22.09 -4.50 20.36
CA MET A 219 -21.03 -3.74 21.00
C MET A 219 -20.13 -4.69 21.78
N TRP A 220 -18.85 -4.35 21.88
CA TRP A 220 -17.87 -5.10 22.65
C TRP A 220 -17.75 -4.56 24.07
N GLY A 221 -17.63 -5.48 25.02
CA GLY A 221 -17.27 -5.17 26.40
C GLY A 221 -17.74 -6.28 27.34
N GLN A 222 -17.83 -5.96 28.62
CA GLN A 222 -18.17 -6.93 29.65
C GLN A 222 -19.67 -7.25 29.62
N ALA A 223 -19.98 -8.53 29.38
CA ALA A 223 -21.31 -9.08 29.57
C ALA A 223 -21.33 -9.92 30.85
N ASP A 224 -22.29 -9.64 31.74
CA ASP A 224 -22.50 -10.46 32.93
C ASP A 224 -23.07 -11.81 32.49
N MET A 225 -22.23 -12.85 32.54
CA MET A 225 -22.64 -14.22 32.32
C MET A 225 -22.61 -14.93 33.67
N GLU A 226 -23.79 -15.27 34.22
CA GLU A 226 -23.84 -16.26 35.30
C GLU A 226 -23.42 -17.61 34.73
N ILE A 227 -22.18 -18.02 35.01
CA ILE A 227 -21.66 -19.31 34.58
C ILE A 227 -22.36 -20.41 35.40
N ALA A 228 -23.45 -20.95 34.86
CA ALA A 228 -24.15 -22.10 35.44
C ALA A 228 -23.22 -23.31 35.65
N SER A 229 -22.11 -23.41 34.91
CA SER A 229 -21.19 -24.56 34.97
C SER A 229 -20.27 -24.59 36.19
N LEU A 230 -20.01 -23.47 36.87
CA LEU A 230 -19.20 -23.46 38.12
C LEU A 230 -19.96 -24.09 39.28
N ARG A 231 -21.29 -23.92 39.36
CA ARG A 231 -22.14 -24.65 40.32
C ARG A 231 -22.11 -26.15 40.09
N THR A 232 -22.08 -26.58 38.82
CA THR A 232 -22.03 -28.00 38.45
C THR A 232 -20.68 -28.63 38.78
N PHE A 233 -19.58 -27.87 38.68
CA PHE A 233 -18.21 -28.37 38.91
C PHE A 233 -17.79 -28.34 40.39
N LEU A 234 -18.22 -27.34 41.17
CA LEU A 234 -17.84 -27.18 42.58
C LEU A 234 -18.76 -27.91 43.56
N GLY A 235 -19.90 -28.43 43.10
CA GLY A 235 -20.86 -29.15 43.93
C GLY A 235 -21.65 -28.23 44.87
N SER A 236 -22.81 -28.72 45.31
CA SER A 236 -23.84 -27.99 46.09
C SER A 236 -23.42 -27.48 47.48
N GLY A 237 -22.14 -27.50 47.84
CA GLY A 237 -21.66 -27.29 49.21
C GLY A 237 -20.48 -26.33 49.39
N VAL A 238 -19.95 -25.73 48.32
CA VAL A 238 -18.92 -24.69 48.45
C VAL A 238 -19.64 -23.35 48.61
N ALA A 239 -19.34 -22.63 49.70
CA ALA A 239 -19.81 -21.26 49.93
C ALA A 239 -19.67 -20.43 48.65
N ASP A 240 -20.63 -19.54 48.36
CA ASP A 240 -20.61 -18.60 47.22
C ASP A 240 -19.26 -17.89 47.12
N ILE A 241 -18.28 -18.54 46.48
CA ILE A 241 -17.23 -17.85 45.80
C ILE A 241 -17.98 -17.37 44.57
N GLU A 242 -18.54 -16.16 44.69
CA GLU A 242 -19.04 -15.37 43.58
C GLU A 242 -17.82 -15.04 42.70
N THR A 243 -17.22 -16.06 42.08
CA THR A 243 -16.25 -15.91 41.00
C THR A 243 -17.06 -15.40 39.83
N ARG A 244 -17.37 -14.09 39.85
CA ARG A 244 -17.81 -13.30 38.70
C ARG A 244 -16.68 -13.34 37.67
N CYS A 245 -16.54 -14.47 36.99
CA CYS A 245 -15.78 -14.54 35.76
C CYS A 245 -16.55 -13.72 34.73
N SER A 246 -16.09 -12.49 34.56
CA SER A 246 -16.66 -11.56 33.61
C SER A 246 -16.00 -11.82 32.26
N HIS A 247 -16.80 -12.15 31.24
CA HIS A 247 -16.30 -12.43 29.90
C HIS A 247 -16.54 -11.22 29.00
N THR A 248 -15.52 -10.78 28.27
CA THR A 248 -15.66 -9.71 27.26
C THR A 248 -16.08 -10.32 25.94
N THR A 249 -17.25 -9.95 25.44
CA THR A 249 -17.80 -10.54 24.21
C THR A 249 -18.58 -9.49 23.42
N PHE A 250 -18.83 -9.78 22.15
CA PHE A 250 -19.79 -9.03 21.35
C PHE A 250 -21.20 -9.45 21.73
N THR A 251 -22.03 -8.50 22.14
CA THR A 251 -23.46 -8.74 22.43
C THR A 251 -24.32 -7.58 21.93
N SER A 252 -25.58 -7.88 21.64
CA SER A 252 -26.62 -6.89 21.33
C SER A 252 -27.19 -6.22 22.59
N LYS A 253 -26.96 -6.83 23.78
CA LYS A 253 -27.45 -6.36 25.08
C LYS A 253 -26.60 -5.22 25.65
N ASP A 254 -26.99 -4.69 26.81
CA ASP A 254 -26.22 -3.70 27.55
C ASP A 254 -24.88 -4.23 28.01
N VAL A 255 -23.84 -3.43 27.76
CA VAL A 255 -22.44 -3.79 27.95
C VAL A 255 -21.79 -2.72 28.81
N VAL A 256 -20.97 -3.16 29.76
CA VAL A 256 -20.18 -2.27 30.60
C VAL A 256 -18.74 -2.25 30.10
N GLU A 257 -18.07 -1.09 30.20
CA GLU A 257 -16.66 -0.99 29.88
C GLU A 257 -15.85 -1.90 30.83
N PRO A 258 -14.96 -2.77 30.32
CA PRO A 258 -14.24 -3.72 31.16
C PRO A 258 -13.35 -2.99 32.16
N SER A 259 -13.56 -3.25 33.45
CA SER A 259 -12.74 -2.70 34.52
C SER A 259 -11.38 -3.43 34.61
N PRO A 260 -10.26 -2.72 34.83
CA PRO A 260 -8.94 -3.34 34.96
C PRO A 260 -8.77 -4.24 36.21
N GLN A 261 -9.81 -4.39 37.04
CA GLN A 261 -9.79 -5.15 38.29
C GLN A 261 -10.09 -6.64 38.09
N PHE A 262 -10.63 -7.05 36.94
CA PHE A 262 -10.97 -8.44 36.65
C PHE A 262 -9.98 -9.05 35.64
N LEU A 263 -9.66 -10.34 35.81
CA LEU A 263 -9.01 -11.14 34.78
C LEU A 263 -10.08 -11.56 33.78
N TYR A 264 -9.93 -11.10 32.54
CA TYR A 264 -10.76 -11.49 31.41
C TYR A 264 -10.13 -12.72 30.73
N TYR A 265 -10.94 -13.75 30.48
CA TYR A 265 -10.59 -14.95 29.73
C TYR A 265 -11.33 -14.96 28.40
#